data_AF-A0A9W6SP80-F1
#
_entry.id   AF-A0A9W6SP80-F1
#
_cell.length_a   1.000
_cell.length_b   1.000
_cell.length_c   1.000
_cell.angle_alpha   90.00
_cell.angle_beta   90.00
_cell.angle_gamma   90.00
#
_symmetry.space_group_name_H-M   'P 1'
#
loop_
_entity.id
_entity.type
_entity.pdbx_description
1 polymer ?
#
loop_
_entity_poly.entity_id
_entity_poly.type
_entity_poly.pdbx_seq_one_letter_code
_entity_poly.pdbx_strand_id
1 'polypeptide(L)'
;MRRRLLLLLSVPLLFLAACGAEAMTARDWATSVCGTLGPWRTRIGELTGGAQAAIKPDSTPQTAKEELVKLIQGAAGASSTAHDSLAKLPAPDVEGGAGVRDTFVAALATARDAYGQAAAELGGLDASAADFYDRVSAVMTRLNSAYSAGPDPSSLDSKELKEAFDTVPECR
;
A
#
# COMPACT_ATOMS: atom_id res chain seq x y z
N MET A 1 48.94 35.63 -49.72
CA MET A 1 49.04 35.58 -48.25
C MET A 1 47.95 34.67 -47.71
N ARG A 2 48.33 33.61 -47.00
CA ARG A 2 47.44 32.65 -46.33
C ARG A 2 46.73 33.32 -45.14
N ARG A 3 45.40 33.19 -45.04
CA ARG A 3 44.64 33.48 -43.80
C ARG A 3 43.38 32.63 -43.79
N ARG A 4 43.48 31.42 -43.22
CA ARG A 4 43.04 31.00 -41.88
C ARG A 4 41.55 30.63 -41.84
N LEU A 5 41.33 29.32 -41.70
CA LEU A 5 40.11 28.63 -41.25
C LEU A 5 39.30 29.44 -40.24
N LEU A 6 37.99 29.50 -40.46
CA LEU A 6 36.98 29.48 -39.40
C LEU A 6 35.77 28.67 -39.93
N LEU A 7 35.85 27.35 -39.77
CA LEU A 7 34.72 26.44 -39.82
C LEU A 7 33.89 26.68 -38.55
N LEU A 8 32.85 27.51 -38.65
CA LEU A 8 31.83 27.66 -37.62
C LEU A 8 30.82 26.52 -37.77
N LEU A 9 31.12 25.41 -37.10
CA LEU A 9 30.27 24.24 -36.98
C LEU A 9 29.16 24.56 -35.96
N SER A 10 28.05 25.11 -36.43
CA SER A 10 26.85 25.38 -35.62
C SER A 10 26.10 24.08 -35.33
N VAL A 11 26.54 23.32 -34.33
CA VAL A 11 25.79 22.16 -33.81
C VAL A 11 24.68 22.70 -32.89
N PRO A 12 23.41 22.29 -33.07
CA PRO A 12 22.26 22.88 -32.40
C PRO A 12 22.14 22.34 -30.97
N LEU A 13 22.10 23.23 -29.97
CA LEU A 13 21.57 22.89 -28.64
C LEU A 13 20.05 22.76 -28.75
N LEU A 14 19.60 21.58 -29.16
CA LEU A 14 18.25 21.10 -28.87
C LEU A 14 18.15 20.92 -27.36
N PHE A 15 17.71 21.97 -26.65
CA PHE A 15 17.12 21.80 -25.32
C PHE A 15 15.88 20.94 -25.51
N LEU A 16 16.04 19.63 -25.34
CA LEU A 16 14.95 18.73 -25.02
C LEU A 16 14.35 19.24 -23.71
N ALA A 17 13.35 20.10 -23.81
CA ALA A 17 12.33 20.23 -22.78
C ALA A 17 11.68 18.84 -22.69
N ALA A 18 12.29 17.97 -21.89
CA ALA A 18 11.63 16.79 -21.40
C ALA A 18 10.35 17.32 -20.73
N CYS A 19 9.20 16.97 -21.30
CA CYS A 19 7.93 16.93 -20.57
C CYS A 19 8.13 15.93 -19.42
N GLY A 20 8.86 16.34 -18.38
CA GLY A 20 8.94 15.65 -17.12
C GLY A 20 7.61 15.86 -16.45
N ALA A 21 6.92 14.77 -16.10
CA ALA A 21 5.93 14.84 -15.04
C ALA A 21 6.61 15.58 -13.87
N GLU A 22 6.05 16.71 -13.44
CA GLU A 22 6.60 17.48 -12.32
C GLU A 22 6.80 16.51 -11.14
N ALA A 23 8.05 16.36 -10.72
CA ALA A 23 8.38 15.46 -9.63
C ALA A 23 7.70 16.01 -8.36
N MET A 24 7.05 15.13 -7.60
CA MET A 24 6.32 15.57 -6.40
C MET A 24 7.30 15.92 -5.30
N THR A 25 7.09 17.03 -4.61
CA THR A 25 7.90 17.32 -3.42
C THR A 25 7.71 16.23 -2.35
N ALA A 26 8.69 16.06 -1.46
CA ALA A 26 8.55 15.11 -0.35
C ALA A 26 7.28 15.36 0.49
N ARG A 27 6.90 16.64 0.66
CA ARG A 27 5.69 17.05 1.38
C ARG A 27 4.42 16.63 0.66
N ASP A 28 4.30 16.94 -0.64
CA ASP A 28 3.10 16.58 -1.42
C ASP A 28 2.93 15.07 -1.51
N TRP A 29 4.06 14.36 -1.62
CA TRP A 29 4.06 12.90 -1.63
C TRP A 29 3.62 12.32 -0.29
N ALA A 30 4.14 12.82 0.84
CA ALA A 30 3.69 12.41 2.18
C ALA A 30 2.19 12.70 2.41
N THR A 31 1.71 13.88 2.03
CA THR A 31 0.28 14.23 2.09
C THR A 31 -0.56 13.26 1.27
N SER A 32 -0.13 12.91 0.05
CA SER A 32 -0.86 11.97 -0.82
C SER A 32 -0.85 10.54 -0.28
N VAL A 33 0.29 10.09 0.27
CA VAL A 33 0.41 8.78 0.90
C VAL A 33 -0.51 8.68 2.10
N CYS A 34 -0.46 9.64 3.02
CA CYS A 34 -1.30 9.62 4.21
C CYS A 34 -2.78 9.84 3.89
N GLY A 35 -3.09 10.67 2.90
CA GLY A 35 -4.45 10.81 2.35
C GLY A 35 -4.99 9.52 1.73
N THR A 36 -4.12 8.67 1.18
CA THR A 36 -4.49 7.33 0.66
C THR A 36 -4.65 6.32 1.80
N LEU A 37 -3.75 6.32 2.78
CA LEU A 37 -3.74 5.36 3.89
C LEU A 37 -4.78 5.66 4.96
N GLY A 38 -5.26 6.91 5.08
CA GLY A 38 -6.35 7.29 6.00
C GLY A 38 -7.64 6.49 5.74
N PRO A 39 -8.26 6.62 4.55
CA PRO A 39 -9.46 5.87 4.18
C PRO A 39 -9.26 4.34 4.25
N TRP A 40 -8.08 3.85 3.89
CA TRP A 40 -7.74 2.43 4.03
C TRP A 40 -7.82 1.97 5.49
N ARG A 41 -7.16 2.68 6.43
CA ARG A 41 -7.23 2.38 7.88
C ARG A 41 -8.67 2.47 8.41
N THR A 42 -9.40 3.51 8.05
CA THR A 42 -10.82 3.67 8.42
C THR A 42 -11.63 2.46 7.96
N ARG A 43 -11.46 2.04 6.70
CA ARG A 43 -12.20 0.91 6.14
C ARG A 43 -11.91 -0.41 6.84
N ILE A 44 -10.64 -0.68 7.17
CA ILE A 44 -10.27 -1.87 7.96
C ILE A 44 -10.92 -1.83 9.35
N GLY A 45 -10.95 -0.66 9.99
CA GLY A 45 -11.63 -0.45 11.27
C GLY A 45 -13.13 -0.72 11.19
N GLU A 46 -13.82 -0.19 10.18
CA GLU A 46 -15.26 -0.45 9.94
C GLU A 46 -15.56 -1.93 9.72
N LEU A 47 -14.75 -2.61 8.90
CA LEU A 47 -14.91 -4.04 8.64
C LEU A 47 -14.72 -4.87 9.91
N THR A 48 -13.73 -4.51 10.73
CA THR A 48 -13.46 -5.15 12.01
C THR A 48 -14.61 -4.94 13.00
N GLY A 49 -15.07 -3.71 13.16
CA GLY A 49 -16.21 -3.39 14.02
C GLY A 49 -17.50 -4.07 13.56
N GLY A 50 -17.73 -4.14 12.24
CA GLY A 50 -18.86 -4.84 11.63
C GLY A 50 -18.86 -6.33 11.95
N ALA A 51 -17.72 -7.01 11.78
CA ALA A 51 -17.61 -8.43 12.11
C ALA A 51 -17.77 -8.68 13.61
N GLN A 52 -17.17 -7.85 14.47
CA GLN A 52 -17.34 -7.96 15.93
C GLN A 52 -18.80 -7.76 16.37
N ALA A 53 -19.54 -6.86 15.72
CA ALA A 53 -20.96 -6.65 16.03
C ALA A 53 -21.86 -7.80 15.53
N ALA A 54 -21.48 -8.45 14.44
CA ALA A 54 -22.23 -9.54 13.83
C ALA A 54 -21.94 -10.90 14.49
N ILE A 55 -20.69 -11.16 14.91
CA ILE A 55 -20.29 -12.38 15.60
C ILE A 55 -20.57 -12.23 17.11
N LYS A 56 -21.68 -12.80 17.54
CA LYS A 56 -22.16 -12.82 18.93
C LYS A 56 -21.83 -14.15 19.63
N PRO A 57 -21.92 -14.24 20.97
CA PRO A 57 -21.65 -15.49 21.69
C PRO A 57 -22.48 -16.70 21.26
N ASP A 58 -23.68 -16.47 20.71
CA ASP A 58 -24.61 -17.48 20.21
C ASP A 58 -24.53 -17.69 18.69
N SER A 59 -23.58 -17.03 18.01
CA SER A 59 -23.40 -17.19 16.57
C SER A 59 -22.95 -18.60 16.20
N THR A 60 -23.50 -19.11 15.10
CA THR A 60 -23.08 -20.40 14.57
C THR A 60 -21.67 -20.30 13.96
N PRO A 61 -20.91 -21.41 13.88
CA PRO A 61 -19.64 -21.46 13.15
C PRO A 61 -19.77 -20.96 11.70
N GLN A 62 -20.89 -21.24 11.04
CA GLN A 62 -21.16 -20.78 9.68
C GLN A 62 -21.28 -19.26 9.61
N THR A 63 -22.02 -18.65 10.54
CA THR A 63 -22.12 -17.19 10.65
C THR A 63 -20.75 -16.55 10.92
N ALA A 64 -19.97 -17.14 11.83
CA ALA A 64 -18.61 -16.67 12.12
C ALA A 64 -17.71 -16.73 10.86
N LYS A 65 -17.76 -17.84 10.11
CA LYS A 65 -17.04 -17.99 8.85
C LYS A 65 -17.42 -16.89 7.85
N GLU A 66 -18.72 -16.68 7.63
CA GLU A 66 -19.21 -15.72 6.64
C GLU A 66 -18.78 -14.28 6.95
N GLU A 67 -18.91 -13.86 8.21
CA GLU A 67 -18.51 -12.50 8.61
C GLU A 67 -16.99 -12.33 8.59
N LEU A 68 -16.22 -13.36 8.95
CA LEU A 68 -14.76 -13.33 8.79
C LEU A 68 -14.34 -13.25 7.32
N VAL A 69 -14.93 -14.05 6.43
CA VAL A 69 -14.66 -14.00 4.99
C VAL A 69 -14.96 -12.61 4.44
N LYS A 70 -16.12 -12.04 4.79
CA LYS A 70 -16.53 -10.69 4.38
C LYS A 70 -15.57 -9.60 4.87
N LEU A 71 -15.14 -9.66 6.13
CA LEU A 71 -14.14 -8.75 6.69
C LEU A 71 -12.85 -8.82 5.86
N ILE A 72 -12.32 -10.03 5.68
CA ILE A 72 -11.02 -10.25 5.05
C ILE A 72 -11.03 -9.92 3.56
N GLN A 73 -12.11 -10.26 2.84
CA GLN A 73 -12.30 -9.83 1.45
C GLN A 73 -12.41 -8.31 1.33
N GLY A 74 -13.14 -7.66 2.24
CA GLY A 74 -13.22 -6.20 2.30
C GLY A 74 -11.86 -5.56 2.52
N ALA A 75 -11.03 -6.16 3.37
CA ALA A 75 -9.67 -5.72 3.64
C ALA A 75 -8.76 -5.86 2.40
N ALA A 76 -8.87 -6.98 1.66
CA ALA A 76 -8.17 -7.15 0.38
C ALA A 76 -8.56 -6.06 -0.63
N GLY A 77 -9.86 -5.76 -0.76
CA GLY A 77 -10.36 -4.72 -1.66
C GLY A 77 -9.88 -3.31 -1.26
N ALA A 78 -9.87 -3.01 0.04
CA ALA A 78 -9.35 -1.73 0.55
C ALA A 78 -7.85 -1.59 0.25
N SER A 79 -7.05 -2.63 0.49
CA SER A 79 -5.62 -2.64 0.18
C SER A 79 -5.35 -2.52 -1.33
N SER A 80 -6.15 -3.17 -2.18
CA SER A 80 -6.06 -3.00 -3.64
C SER A 80 -6.35 -1.56 -4.07
N THR A 81 -7.36 -0.92 -3.48
CA THR A 81 -7.71 0.46 -3.80
C THR A 81 -6.59 1.43 -3.41
N ALA A 82 -6.01 1.24 -2.21
CA ALA A 82 -4.87 2.02 -1.76
C ALA A 82 -3.64 1.79 -2.66
N HIS A 83 -3.36 0.53 -3.01
CA HIS A 83 -2.29 0.15 -3.94
C HIS A 83 -2.42 0.91 -5.26
N ASP A 84 -3.58 0.83 -5.90
CA ASP A 84 -3.82 1.45 -7.21
C ASP A 84 -3.76 2.98 -7.15
N SER A 85 -4.05 3.56 -5.98
CA SER A 85 -3.95 5.00 -5.75
C SER A 85 -2.48 5.42 -5.64
N LEU A 86 -1.66 4.73 -4.83
CA LEU A 86 -0.23 5.03 -4.70
C LEU A 86 0.56 4.74 -5.98
N ALA A 87 0.22 3.67 -6.71
CA ALA A 87 0.91 3.29 -7.94
C ALA A 87 0.76 4.34 -9.06
N LYS A 88 -0.28 5.18 -9.00
CA LYS A 88 -0.50 6.30 -9.94
C LYS A 88 0.24 7.56 -9.55
N LEU A 89 0.75 7.66 -8.33
CA LEU A 89 1.52 8.82 -7.90
C LEU A 89 2.89 8.81 -8.58
N PRO A 90 3.40 9.96 -9.03
CA PRO A 90 4.81 10.07 -9.37
C PRO A 90 5.68 9.83 -8.13
N ALA A 91 6.94 9.48 -8.35
CA ALA A 91 7.89 9.34 -7.26
C ALA A 91 8.15 10.71 -6.59
N PRO A 92 8.46 10.73 -5.28
CA PRO A 92 8.94 11.94 -4.63
C PRO A 92 10.30 12.36 -5.22
N ASP A 93 10.50 13.67 -5.33
CA ASP A 93 11.74 14.31 -5.78
C ASP A 93 12.80 14.30 -4.68
N VAL A 94 13.21 13.10 -4.29
CA VAL A 94 14.28 12.86 -3.31
C VAL A 94 15.22 11.80 -3.85
N GLU A 95 16.43 11.73 -3.32
CA GLU A 95 17.35 10.64 -3.65
C GLU A 95 16.68 9.28 -3.37
N GLY A 96 16.67 8.40 -4.38
CA GLY A 96 16.02 7.10 -4.29
C GLY A 96 14.48 7.11 -4.27
N GLY A 97 13.83 8.25 -4.58
CA GLY A 97 12.37 8.41 -4.48
C GLY A 97 11.55 7.35 -5.25
N ALA A 98 12.03 6.89 -6.41
CA ALA A 98 11.38 5.79 -7.14
C ALA A 98 11.33 4.49 -6.32
N GLY A 99 12.44 4.13 -5.66
CA GLY A 99 12.50 2.95 -4.78
C GLY A 99 11.62 3.10 -3.54
N VAL A 100 11.51 4.32 -3.00
CA VAL A 100 10.55 4.63 -1.93
C VAL A 100 9.13 4.35 -2.38
N ARG A 101 8.70 4.92 -3.51
CA ARG A 101 7.35 4.68 -4.05
C ARG A 101 7.09 3.20 -4.26
N ASP A 102 8.01 2.51 -4.92
CA ASP A 102 7.86 1.08 -5.24
C ASP A 102 7.76 0.22 -3.97
N THR A 103 8.45 0.61 -2.89
CA THR A 103 8.34 -0.03 -1.57
C THR A 103 6.93 0.08 -0.99
N PHE A 104 6.33 1.28 -1.01
CA PHE A 104 4.95 1.47 -0.52
C PHE A 104 3.92 0.72 -1.37
N VAL A 105 4.09 0.75 -2.69
CA VAL A 105 3.23 0.00 -3.62
C VAL A 105 3.33 -1.51 -3.33
N ALA A 106 4.55 -2.04 -3.20
CA ALA A 106 4.78 -3.44 -2.85
C ALA A 106 4.19 -3.84 -1.49
N ALA A 107 4.22 -2.93 -0.50
CA ALA A 107 3.59 -3.13 0.80
C ALA A 107 2.09 -3.41 0.68
N LEU A 108 1.39 -2.54 -0.07
CA LEU A 108 -0.05 -2.65 -0.26
C LEU A 108 -0.44 -3.84 -1.13
N ALA A 109 0.39 -4.19 -2.11
CA ALA A 109 0.22 -5.43 -2.88
C ALA A 109 0.34 -6.67 -1.96
N THR A 110 1.37 -6.72 -1.12
CA THR A 110 1.56 -7.80 -0.13
C THR A 110 0.37 -7.90 0.82
N ALA A 111 -0.12 -6.77 1.33
CA ALA A 111 -1.30 -6.75 2.19
C ALA A 111 -2.57 -7.24 1.47
N ARG A 112 -2.81 -6.78 0.23
CA ARG A 112 -3.91 -7.24 -0.62
C ARG A 112 -3.87 -8.75 -0.81
N ASP A 113 -2.70 -9.28 -1.16
CA ASP A 113 -2.53 -10.71 -1.48
C ASP A 113 -2.68 -11.57 -0.22
N ALA A 114 -2.13 -11.14 0.91
CA ALA A 114 -2.29 -11.82 2.19
C ALA A 114 -3.75 -11.90 2.63
N TYR A 115 -4.50 -10.80 2.55
CA TYR A 115 -5.95 -10.81 2.82
C TYR A 115 -6.69 -11.68 1.80
N GLY A 116 -6.38 -11.57 0.51
CA GLY A 116 -7.03 -12.38 -0.53
C GLY A 116 -6.85 -13.88 -0.29
N GLN A 117 -5.63 -14.31 0.06
CA GLN A 117 -5.34 -15.69 0.40
C GLN A 117 -6.10 -16.14 1.66
N ALA A 118 -6.07 -15.35 2.73
CA ALA A 118 -6.80 -15.67 3.96
C ALA A 118 -8.31 -15.80 3.73
N ALA A 119 -8.91 -14.93 2.90
CA ALA A 119 -10.32 -15.04 2.50
C ALA A 119 -10.62 -16.35 1.77
N ALA A 120 -9.75 -16.74 0.83
CA ALA A 120 -9.91 -18.00 0.08
C ALA A 120 -9.80 -19.22 1.02
N GLU A 121 -8.81 -19.22 1.92
CA GLU A 121 -8.62 -20.29 2.90
C GLU A 121 -9.82 -20.40 3.86
N LEU A 122 -10.28 -19.29 4.43
CA LEU A 122 -11.48 -19.24 5.29
C LEU A 122 -12.73 -19.70 4.53
N GLY A 123 -12.90 -19.25 3.29
CA GLY A 123 -14.03 -19.62 2.42
C GLY A 123 -14.08 -21.13 2.14
N GLY A 124 -12.92 -21.80 2.10
CA GLY A 124 -12.79 -23.24 1.92
C GLY A 124 -13.00 -24.09 3.17
N LEU A 125 -13.09 -23.49 4.37
CA LEU A 125 -13.28 -24.26 5.61
C LEU A 125 -14.68 -24.87 5.70
N ASP A 126 -14.79 -26.08 6.22
CA ASP A 126 -16.07 -26.66 6.63
C ASP A 126 -16.43 -26.16 8.03
N ALA A 127 -17.53 -25.41 8.15
CA ALA A 127 -17.99 -24.86 9.41
C ALA A 127 -18.58 -25.92 10.36
N SER A 128 -18.87 -27.13 9.87
CA SER A 128 -19.33 -28.25 10.69
C SER A 128 -18.19 -29.11 11.25
N ALA A 129 -16.96 -28.89 10.79
CA ALA A 129 -15.80 -29.65 11.25
C ALA A 129 -15.48 -29.34 12.72
N ALA A 130 -15.13 -30.38 13.48
CA ALA A 130 -14.80 -30.26 14.91
C ALA A 130 -13.59 -29.35 15.17
N ASP A 131 -12.68 -29.22 14.20
CA ASP A 131 -11.47 -28.38 14.26
C ASP A 131 -11.64 -27.02 13.56
N PHE A 132 -12.87 -26.59 13.27
CA PHE A 132 -13.14 -25.34 12.55
C PHE A 132 -12.42 -24.13 13.15
N TYR A 133 -12.53 -23.91 14.46
CA TYR A 133 -11.92 -22.75 15.12
C TYR A 133 -10.40 -22.81 15.17
N ASP A 134 -9.81 -24.00 15.26
CA ASP A 134 -8.36 -24.19 15.20
C ASP A 134 -7.84 -23.83 13.80
N ARG A 135 -8.56 -24.23 12.75
CA ARG A 135 -8.24 -23.85 11.37
C ARG A 135 -8.38 -22.35 11.14
N VAL A 136 -9.44 -21.72 11.63
CA VAL A 136 -9.61 -20.26 11.59
C VAL A 136 -8.42 -19.58 12.26
N SER A 137 -8.04 -19.99 13.47
CA SER A 137 -6.88 -19.46 14.21
C SER A 137 -5.57 -19.61 13.42
N ALA A 138 -5.37 -20.75 12.76
CA ALA A 138 -4.20 -20.98 11.92
C ALA A 138 -4.15 -20.05 10.69
N VAL A 139 -5.29 -19.79 10.04
CA VAL A 139 -5.38 -18.82 8.94
C VAL A 139 -5.05 -17.41 9.44
N MET A 140 -5.63 -16.98 10.56
CA MET A 140 -5.38 -15.65 11.12
C MET A 140 -3.92 -15.46 11.56
N THR A 141 -3.28 -16.52 12.07
CA THR A 141 -1.86 -16.50 12.42
C THR A 141 -0.98 -16.32 11.18
N ARG A 142 -1.27 -17.04 10.08
CA ARG A 142 -0.57 -16.87 8.80
C ARG A 142 -0.75 -15.47 8.23
N LEU A 143 -1.98 -14.95 8.27
CA LEU A 143 -2.28 -13.58 7.85
C LEU A 143 -1.45 -12.55 8.62
N ASN A 144 -1.41 -12.67 9.96
CA ASN A 144 -0.61 -11.77 10.80
C ASN A 144 0.89 -11.85 10.47
N SER A 145 1.41 -13.07 10.26
CA SER A 145 2.82 -13.28 9.88
C SER A 145 3.15 -12.63 8.53
N ALA A 146 2.27 -12.75 7.53
CA ALA A 146 2.45 -12.12 6.22
C ALA A 146 2.44 -10.60 6.32
N TYR A 147 1.61 -10.04 7.19
CA TYR A 147 1.55 -8.60 7.45
C TYR A 147 2.81 -8.07 8.13
N SER A 148 3.35 -8.78 9.12
CA SER A 148 4.60 -8.40 9.81
C SER A 148 5.86 -8.49 8.93
N ALA A 149 5.78 -9.16 7.78
CA ALA A 149 6.85 -9.23 6.80
C ALA A 149 6.81 -8.08 5.76
N GLY A 150 5.76 -7.24 5.79
CA GLY A 150 5.66 -6.06 4.94
C GLY A 150 6.73 -5.01 5.24
N PRO A 151 7.02 -4.09 4.30
CA PRO A 151 8.10 -3.12 4.47
C PRO A 151 7.80 -2.15 5.62
N ASP A 152 8.81 -1.93 6.45
CA ASP A 152 8.79 -1.00 7.58
C ASP A 152 9.08 0.43 7.08
N PRO A 153 8.12 1.37 7.13
CA PRO A 153 8.36 2.75 6.71
C PRO A 153 9.46 3.46 7.50
N SER A 154 9.79 2.98 8.70
CA SER A 154 10.92 3.52 9.48
C SER A 154 12.29 3.18 8.88
N SER A 155 12.35 2.19 7.98
CA SER A 155 13.55 1.80 7.24
C SER A 155 13.84 2.71 6.03
N LEU A 156 13.02 3.72 5.76
CA LEU A 156 13.26 4.68 4.69
C LEU A 156 14.50 5.52 5.01
N ASP A 157 15.55 5.40 4.20
CA ASP A 157 16.79 6.16 4.38
C ASP A 157 16.69 7.56 3.72
N SER A 158 15.69 8.34 4.12
CA SER A 158 15.50 9.73 3.66
C SER A 158 15.05 10.63 4.80
N LYS A 159 15.91 11.57 5.19
CA LYS A 159 15.61 12.57 6.23
C LYS A 159 14.47 13.48 5.82
N GLU A 160 14.45 13.89 4.55
CA GLU A 160 13.42 14.79 4.01
C GLU A 160 12.02 14.14 4.04
N LEU A 161 11.92 12.87 3.65
CA LEU A 161 10.66 12.14 3.74
C LEU A 161 10.20 11.94 5.18
N LYS A 162 11.13 11.58 6.09
CA LYS A 162 10.81 11.45 7.53
C LYS A 162 10.20 12.74 8.08
N GLU A 163 10.83 13.89 7.80
CA GLU A 163 10.31 15.20 8.23
C GLU A 163 8.96 15.54 7.57
N ALA A 164 8.75 15.17 6.31
CA ALA A 164 7.47 15.34 5.64
C ALA A 164 6.36 14.53 6.32
N PHE A 165 6.57 13.23 6.57
CA PHE A 165 5.60 12.37 7.25
C PHE A 165 5.26 12.84 8.67
N ASP A 166 6.23 13.38 9.42
CA ASP A 166 6.01 13.88 10.79
C ASP A 166 5.21 15.20 10.83
N THR A 167 5.28 16.00 9.77
CA THR A 167 4.76 17.38 9.76
C THR A 167 3.44 17.55 9.03
N VAL A 168 3.08 16.66 8.11
CA VAL A 168 1.82 16.79 7.36
C VAL A 168 0.62 16.38 8.24
N PRO A 169 -0.48 17.17 8.26
CA PRO A 169 -1.64 16.87 9.09
C PRO A 169 -2.31 15.52 8.78
N GLU A 170 -2.28 15.08 7.52
CA GLU A 170 -2.94 13.86 7.06
C GLU A 170 -2.34 12.58 7.66
N CYS A 171 -1.09 12.64 8.14
CA CYS A 171 -0.43 11.49 8.78
C CYS A 171 -0.74 11.37 10.29
N ARG A 172 -1.50 12.31 10.86
CA ARG A 172 -1.83 12.35 12.30
C ARG A 172 -3.12 11.63 12.63
#